data_AF-A0A8C5MKD7-F1
#
_entry.id   AF-A0A8C5MKD7-F1
#
_cell.length_a   1.000
_cell.length_b   1.000
_cell.length_c   1.000
_cell.angle_alpha   90.00
_cell.angle_beta   90.00
_cell.angle_gamma   90.00
#
_symmetry.space_group_name_H-M   'P 1'
#
loop_
_entity.id
_entity.type
_entity.pdbx_description
1 polymer ?
#
loop_
_entity_poly.entity_id
_entity_poly.type
_entity_poly.pdbx_seq_one_letter_code
_entity_poly.pdbx_strand_id
1 'polypeptide(L)' 'PPTVVCYICGREFGTKSISIHEPQCLKKWHLENEKLPKNLQRPEPKKPEVRQIG' A
#
# COMPACT_ATOMS: atom_id res chain seq x y z
N PRO A 1 -9.55 -8.85 -16.90
CA PRO A 1 -8.22 -9.21 -16.34
C PRO A 1 -8.28 -9.05 -14.81
N PRO A 2 -7.61 -9.90 -14.01
CA PRO A 2 -7.69 -9.81 -12.56
C PRO A 2 -7.04 -8.50 -12.07
N THR A 3 -7.76 -7.78 -11.20
CA THR A 3 -7.26 -6.59 -10.50
C THR A 3 -7.01 -6.90 -9.03
N VAL A 4 -6.11 -6.13 -8.42
CA VAL A 4 -5.78 -6.17 -7.00
C VAL A 4 -5.87 -4.76 -6.45
N VAL A 5 -6.49 -4.63 -5.28
CA VAL A 5 -6.58 -3.35 -4.56
C VAL A 5 -5.30 -3.13 -3.78
N CYS A 6 -4.67 -1.97 -3.94
CA CYS A 6 -3.54 -1.57 -3.13
C CYS A 6 -3.98 -1.36 -1.67
N TYR A 7 -3.42 -2.13 -0.75
CA TYR A 7 -3.74 -2.04 0.69
C TYR A 7 -3.34 -0.72 1.35
N ILE A 8 -2.52 0.09 0.66
CA ILE A 8 -2.03 1.39 1.16
C ILE A 8 -2.98 2.52 0.77
N CYS A 9 -3.39 2.57 -0.50
CA CYS A 9 -4.16 3.70 -1.06
C CYS A 9 -5.57 3.35 -1.56
N GLY A 10 -5.97 2.07 -1.54
CA GLY A 10 -7.30 1.62 -1.94
C GLY A 10 -7.59 1.66 -3.44
N ARG A 11 -6.61 1.96 -4.29
CA ARG A 11 -6.77 1.98 -5.75
C ARG A 11 -6.57 0.60 -6.37
N GLU A 12 -7.22 0.36 -7.50
CA GLU A 12 -7.12 -0.90 -8.26
C GLU A 12 -5.98 -0.89 -9.27
N PHE A 13 -5.24 -1.99 -9.33
CA PHE A 13 -4.15 -2.22 -10.28
C PHE A 13 -4.24 -3.62 -10.88
N GLY A 14 -3.65 -3.81 -12.05
CA GLY A 14 -3.45 -5.16 -12.58
C GLY A 14 -2.46 -5.94 -11.72
N THR A 15 -2.58 -7.27 -11.69
CA THR A 15 -1.70 -8.17 -10.91
C THR A 15 -0.20 -8.00 -11.20
N LYS A 16 0.17 -7.55 -12.41
CA LYS A 16 1.58 -7.27 -12.76
C LYS A 16 2.01 -5.86 -12.32
N SER A 17 1.13 -4.88 -12.39
CA SER A 17 1.47 -3.48 -12.05
C SER A 17 1.44 -3.22 -10.56
N ILE A 18 0.68 -4.00 -9.76
CA ILE A 18 0.63 -3.84 -8.31
C ILE A 18 2.00 -4.03 -7.63
N SER A 19 2.81 -4.98 -8.10
CA SER A 19 4.17 -5.21 -7.57
C SER A 19 5.11 -4.02 -7.78
N ILE A 20 4.86 -3.20 -8.80
CA ILE A 20 5.62 -1.98 -9.10
C ILE A 20 5.02 -0.78 -8.33
N HIS A 21 3.70 -0.78 -8.14
CA HIS A 21 2.98 0.28 -7.47
C HIS A 21 3.18 0.29 -5.95
N GLU A 22 3.00 -0.85 -5.26
CA GLU A 22 3.09 -0.96 -3.80
C GLU A 22 4.35 -0.31 -3.19
N PRO A 23 5.58 -0.59 -3.66
CA PRO A 23 6.78 0.04 -3.09
C PRO A 23 6.82 1.55 -3.29
N GLN A 24 6.32 2.06 -4.43
CA GLN A 24 6.25 3.49 -4.70
C GLN A 24 5.18 4.17 -3.84
N CYS A 25 4.04 3.50 -3.66
CA CYS A 25 2.96 3.96 -2.81
C CYS A 25 3.39 4.03 -1.35
N LEU A 26 4.12 3.02 -0.87
CA LEU A 26 4.64 2.98 0.49
C LEU A 26 5.66 4.10 0.74
N LYS A 27 6.60 4.31 -0.21
CA LYS A 27 7.54 5.44 -0.15
C LYS A 27 6.82 6.78 -0.04
N LYS A 28 5.78 7.00 -0.85
CA LYS A 28 4.97 8.23 -0.79
C LYS A 28 4.27 8.36 0.57
N TRP A 29 3.68 7.27 1.07
CA TRP A 29 3.02 7.25 2.36
C TRP A 29 3.97 7.63 3.50
N HIS A 30 5.21 7.10 3.52
CA HIS A 30 6.22 7.50 4.51
C HIS A 30 6.49 9.00 4.48
N LEU A 31 6.75 9.55 3.29
CA LEU A 31 7.03 10.97 3.14
C LEU A 31 5.87 11.86 3.57
N GLU A 32 4.63 11.42 3.38
CA GLU A 32 3.44 12.14 3.85
C GLU A 32 3.25 11.99 5.37
N ASN A 33 3.53 10.80 5.91
CA ASN A 33 3.42 10.51 7.33
C ASN A 33 4.49 11.23 8.16
N GLU A 34 5.74 11.27 7.69
CA GLU A 34 6.86 11.94 8.36
C GLU A 34 6.66 13.47 8.46
N LYS A 35 5.86 14.06 7.56
CA LYS A 35 5.48 15.47 7.62
C LYS A 35 4.43 15.77 8.70
N LEU A 36 3.76 14.76 9.23
CA LEU A 36 2.79 14.93 10.31
C LEU A 36 3.52 15.10 11.66
N PRO A 37 2.97 15.91 12.58
CA PRO A 37 3.38 15.91 13.99
C PRO A 37 3.41 14.47 14.54
N LYS A 38 4.38 14.15 15.41
CA LYS A 38 4.58 12.77 15.93
C LYS A 38 3.31 12.12 16.48
N ASN A 39 2.41 12.90 17.07
CA ASN A 39 1.13 12.42 17.61
C ASN A 39 0.05 12.13 16.55
N LEU A 40 0.26 12.57 15.30
CA LEU A 40 -0.61 12.33 14.16
C LEU A 40 -0.02 11.32 13.16
N GLN A 41 1.27 10.96 13.33
CA GLN A 41 1.89 9.91 12.54
C GLN A 41 1.18 8.59 12.79
N ARG A 42 0.89 7.88 11.69
CA ARG A 42 0.25 6.58 11.71
C ARG A 42 1.32 5.48 11.65
N PRO A 43 1.03 4.28 12.19
CA PRO A 43 1.88 3.13 11.98
C PRO A 43 1.88 2.71 10.51
N GLU A 44 2.96 2.07 10.07
CA GLU A 44 3.10 1.59 8.69
C GLU A 44 1.94 0.65 8.30
N PRO A 45 1.35 0.81 7.09
CA PRO A 45 0.31 -0.09 6.61
C PRO A 45 0.86 -1.50 6.47
N LYS A 46 0.17 -2.48 7.06
CA LYS A 46 0.57 -3.89 6.95
C LYS A 46 0.00 -4.51 5.70
N LYS A 47 0.86 -5.16 4.91
CA LYS A 47 0.41 -5.96 3.76
C LYS A 47 -0.42 -7.14 4.29
N PRO A 48 -1.67 -7.33 3.83
CA PRO A 48 -2.45 -8.49 4.23
C PRO A 48 -1.74 -9.75 3.73
N GLU A 49 -1.63 -10.75 4.60
CA GLU A 49 -1.21 -12.08 4.19
C GLU A 49 -2.27 -12.62 3.22
N VAL A 50 -1.94 -12.62 1.93
CA VAL A 50 -2.83 -13.18 0.91
C VAL A 50 -2.90 -14.67 1.18
N ARG A 51 -3.98 -15.12 1.84
CA ARG A 51 -4.36 -16.53 1.79
C ARG A 51 -4.69 -16.80 0.33
N GLN A 52 -3.76 -17.42 -0.40
CA GLN A 52 -4.07 -18.05 -1.66
C GLN A 52 -5.09 -19.14 -1.33
N ILE A 53 -6.37 -18.82 -1.50
CA ILE A 53 -7.39 -19.86 -1.62
C ILE A 53 -7.07 -20.47 -2.99
N GLY A 54 -6.39 -21.63 -2.93
CA GLY A 54 -6.02 -22.41 -4.12
C GLY A 54 -7.23 -22.90 -4.89
#